data_AF-W4Q704-F1
#
_entry.id   AF-W4Q704-F1
#
_cell.length_a   1.000
_cell.length_b   1.000
_cell.length_c   1.000
_cell.angle_alpha   90.00
_cell.angle_beta   90.00
_cell.angle_gamma   90.00
#
_symmetry.space_group_name_H-M   'P 1'
#
loop_
_entity.id
_entity.type
_entity.pdbx_description
1 polymer ?
#
loop_
_entity_poly.entity_id
_entity_poly.type
_entity_poly.pdbx_seq_one_letter_code
_entity_poly.pdbx_strand_id
1 'polypeptide(L)' 'MKLKKGDIVARLSYQCDLLFRVVEVFPEYVELAGEDMRLLADAPLKDVVIVSEKDRTAHEKKARELEEKLLSAL' A
#
# COMPACT_ATOMS: atom_id res chain seq x y z
N MET A 1 -21.07 -14.55 -6.85
CA MET A 1 -19.75 -14.74 -6.23
C MET A 1 -19.71 -13.96 -4.92
N LYS A 2 -19.12 -14.52 -3.86
CA LYS A 2 -18.92 -13.83 -2.58
C LYS A 2 -17.42 -13.53 -2.45
N LEU A 3 -17.08 -12.27 -2.18
CA LEU A 3 -15.69 -11.82 -1.97
C LEU A 3 -15.06 -12.62 -0.82
N LYS A 4 -13.84 -13.10 -1.01
CA LYS A 4 -13.09 -13.85 0.01
C LYS A 4 -11.60 -13.48 0.03
N LYS A 5 -10.94 -13.86 1.12
CA LYS A 5 -9.48 -13.80 1.26
C LYS A 5 -8.79 -14.48 0.07
N GLY A 6 -7.78 -13.81 -0.47
CA GLY A 6 -6.99 -14.26 -1.62
C GLY A 6 -7.54 -13.87 -3.00
N ASP A 7 -8.78 -13.35 -3.09
CA ASP A 7 -9.29 -12.85 -4.37
C ASP A 7 -8.48 -11.63 -4.85
N ILE A 8 -8.33 -11.51 -6.17
CA ILE A 8 -7.73 -10.33 -6.81
C ILE A 8 -8.86 -9.37 -7.19
N VAL A 9 -8.74 -8.11 -6.75
CA VAL A 9 -9.73 -7.06 -6.94
C VAL A 9 -9.07 -5.75 -7.35
N ALA A 10 -9.88 -4.80 -7.82
CA ALA A 10 -9.47 -3.44 -8.14
C ALA A 10 -10.40 -2.43 -7.47
N ARG A 11 -9.93 -1.19 -7.25
CA ARG A 11 -10.69 -0.14 -6.57
C ARG A 11 -11.41 0.76 -7.57
N LEU A 12 -12.74 0.81 -7.50
CA LEU A 12 -13.56 1.67 -8.36
C LEU A 12 -13.25 3.17 -8.20
N SER A 13 -12.93 3.62 -6.98
CA SER A 13 -12.59 5.02 -6.70
C SER A 13 -11.33 5.50 -7.45
N TYR A 14 -10.51 4.57 -7.94
CA TYR A 14 -9.32 4.82 -8.75
C TYR A 14 -9.43 4.17 -10.14
N GLN A 15 -10.66 4.01 -10.65
CA GLN A 15 -10.92 3.52 -12.01
C GLN A 15 -10.27 2.16 -12.33
N CYS A 16 -10.11 1.30 -11.31
CA CYS A 16 -9.52 -0.03 -11.43
C CYS A 16 -8.10 -0.04 -12.02
N ASP A 17 -7.32 1.00 -11.75
CA ASP A 17 -5.97 1.17 -12.27
C ASP A 17 -4.91 0.22 -11.70
N LEU A 18 -5.12 -0.33 -10.50
CA LEU A 18 -4.23 -1.28 -9.84
C LEU A 18 -4.97 -2.52 -9.34
N LEU A 19 -4.23 -3.62 -9.30
CA LEU A 19 -4.68 -4.89 -8.73
C LEU A 19 -4.25 -5.02 -7.27
N PHE A 20 -5.15 -5.59 -6.48
CA PHE A 20 -4.96 -5.83 -5.06
C PHE A 20 -5.40 -7.25 -4.71
N ARG A 21 -4.73 -7.84 -3.72
CA ARG A 21 -5.16 -9.10 -3.11
C ARG A 21 -5.91 -8.84 -1.82
N VAL A 22 -7.05 -9.50 -1.65
CA VAL A 22 -7.81 -9.46 -0.40
C VAL A 22 -7.02 -10.18 0.69
N VAL A 23 -6.57 -9.45 1.70
CA VAL A 23 -5.85 -9.97 2.87
C VAL A 23 -6.85 -10.48 3.90
N GLU A 24 -7.94 -9.74 4.13
CA GLU A 24 -8.98 -10.12 5.09
C GLU A 24 -10.32 -9.46 4.74
N VAL A 25 -11.42 -10.12 5.11
CA VAL A 25 -12.79 -9.62 4.87
C VAL A 25 -13.49 -9.34 6.20
N PHE A 26 -13.91 -8.09 6.39
CA PHE A 26 -14.69 -7.64 7.55
C PHE A 26 -16.16 -7.40 7.16
N PRO A 27 -17.07 -7.17 8.13
CA PRO A 27 -18.48 -6.94 7.83
C PRO A 27 -18.75 -5.75 6.89
N GLU A 28 -17.95 -4.68 6.98
CA GLU A 28 -18.18 -3.42 6.24
C GLU A 28 -17.10 -3.07 5.22
N TYR A 29 -15.91 -3.67 5.31
CA TYR A 29 -14.77 -3.34 4.45
C TYR A 29 -13.84 -4.54 4.25
N VAL A 30 -12.83 -4.37 3.40
CA VAL A 30 -11.77 -5.36 3.18
C VAL A 30 -10.39 -4.75 3.33
N GLU A 31 -9.45 -5.53 3.85
CA GLU A 31 -8.03 -5.19 3.81
C GLU A 31 -7.41 -5.70 2.52
N LEU A 32 -6.63 -4.84 1.88
CA LEU A 32 -6.07 -5.06 0.55
C LEU A 32 -4.55 -4.90 0.60
N ALA A 33 -3.83 -5.86 0.03
CA ALA A 33 -2.42 -5.71 -0.31
C ALA A 33 -2.30 -5.37 -1.80
N GLY A 34 -1.58 -4.30 -2.15
CA GLY A 34 -1.28 -4.02 -3.54
C GLY A 34 -0.33 -5.09 -4.11
N GLU A 35 -0.63 -5.60 -5.30
CA GLU A 35 0.32 -6.44 -6.05
C GLU A 35 1.44 -5.56 -6.65
N ASP A 36 1.12 -4.30 -6.97
CA ASP A 36 2.03 -3.32 -7.55
C ASP A 36 2.02 -2.00 -6.77
N MET A 37 3.09 -1.22 -6.90
CA MET A 37 3.21 0.11 -6.31
C MET A 37 2.64 1.20 -7.25
N ARG A 38 1.84 2.11 -6.71
CA ARG A 38 1.37 3.30 -7.42
C ARG A 38 2.49 4.34 -7.54
N LEU A 39 2.99 4.58 -8.75
CA LEU A 39 4.04 5.59 -8.99
C LEU A 39 3.50 7.03 -9.08
N LEU A 40 2.25 7.21 -9.51
CA LEU A 40 1.62 8.52 -9.65
C LEU A 40 0.19 8.47 -9.12
N ALA A 41 -0.19 9.46 -8.31
CA ALA A 41 -1.52 9.58 -7.71
C ALA A 41 -1.93 11.05 -7.61
N ASP A 42 -3.19 11.34 -7.89
CA ASP A 42 -3.84 12.59 -7.49
C ASP A 42 -4.30 12.52 -6.02
N ALA A 43 -4.29 13.66 -5.33
CA ALA A 43 -4.75 13.76 -3.95
C ALA A 43 -5.34 15.15 -3.66
N PRO A 44 -6.40 15.25 -2.83
CA PRO A 44 -6.89 16.54 -2.34
C PRO A 44 -5.80 17.28 -1.53
N LEU A 45 -5.74 18.61 -1.64
CA LEU A 45 -4.75 19.43 -0.92
C LEU A 45 -4.78 19.24 0.62
N LYS A 46 -5.96 18.95 1.18
CA LYS A 46 -6.13 18.69 2.61
C LYS A 46 -5.61 17.32 3.07
N ASP A 47 -5.27 16.45 2.13
CA ASP A 47 -4.85 15.06 2.34
C ASP A 47 -3.35 14.86 2.07
N VAL A 48 -2.60 15.96 1.87
CA VAL A 48 -1.15 15.93 1.67
C VAL A 48 -0.43 16.72 2.75
N VAL A 49 0.75 16.25 3.13
CA VAL A 49 1.66 16.95 4.04
C VAL A 49 3.03 17.06 3.39
N ILE A 50 3.69 18.21 3.58
CA ILE A 50 5.05 18.41 3.09
C ILE A 50 6.00 17.61 3.98
N VAL A 51 6.75 16.68 3.38
CA VAL A 51 7.78 15.89 4.05
C VAL A 51 9.11 16.63 3.97
N SER A 52 9.80 16.80 5.10
CA SER A 52 11.13 17.42 5.12
C SER A 52 12.20 16.45 4.59
N GLU A 53 13.32 16.96 4.08
CA GLU A 53 14.45 16.12 3.66
C GLU A 53 14.98 15.22 4.80
N LYS A 54 14.91 15.70 6.04
CA LYS A 54 15.28 14.91 7.23
C LYS A 54 14.33 13.71 7.41
N ASP A 55 13.03 13.94 7.31
CA ASP A 55 12.03 12.87 7.47
C ASP A 55 12.09 11.88 6.30
N ARG A 56 12.34 12.39 5.08
CA ARG A 56 12.58 11.57 3.89
C ARG A 56 13.78 10.64 4.09
N THR A 57 14.92 11.19 4.50
CA THR A 57 16.14 10.41 4.75
C THR A 57 15.92 9.37 5.85
N ALA A 58 15.21 9.72 6.91
CA ALA A 58 14.86 8.78 7.97
C ALA A 58 13.95 7.64 7.47
N HIS A 59 13.03 7.93 6.55
CA HIS A 59 12.16 6.93 5.93
C HIS A 59 12.96 5.96 5.06
N GLU A 60 13.86 6.48 4.21
CA GLU A 60 14.76 5.67 3.36
C GLU A 60 15.66 4.76 4.20
N LYS A 61 16.19 5.27 5.33
CA LYS A 61 17.00 4.48 6.27
C LYS A 61 16.21 3.33 6.88
N LYS A 62 14.98 3.59 7.37
CA LYS A 62 14.12 2.55 7.94
C LYS A 62 13.75 1.47 6.94
N ALA A 63 13.48 1.84 5.69
CA ALA A 63 13.19 0.89 4.62
C ALA A 63 14.38 -0.06 4.40
N ARG A 64 15.59 0.50 4.32
CA ARG A 64 16.83 -0.28 4.17
C ARG A 64 17.09 -1.21 5.36
N GLU A 65 16.95 -0.71 6.58
CA GLU A 65 17.13 -1.51 7.81
C GLU A 65 16.14 -2.69 7.87
N LEU A 66 14.89 -2.49 7.42
CA LEU A 66 13.90 -3.55 7.36
C LEU A 66 14.27 -4.62 6.31
N GLU A 67 14.71 -4.17 5.14
CA GLU A 67 15.19 -5.07 4.07
C GLU A 67 16.37 -5.91 4.55
N GLU A 68 17.39 -5.29 5.16
CA GLU A 68 18.55 -5.99 5.75
C GLU A 68 18.12 -7.00 6.83
N LYS A 69 17.15 -6.63 7.67
CA LYS A 69 16.61 -7.52 8.71
C LYS A 69 15.86 -8.72 8.13
N LEU A 70 15.10 -8.53 7.05
CA LEU A 70 14.41 -9.62 6.36
C LEU A 70 15.40 -10.57 5.68
N LEU A 71 16.42 -10.02 5.00
CA LEU A 71 17.46 -10.80 4.34
C LEU A 71 18.29 -11.63 5.33
N SER A 72 18.53 -11.12 6.54
CA SER A 72 19.27 -11.85 7.58
C SER A 72 18.44 -12.91 8.33
N ALA A 73 17.12 -12.95 8.11
CA ALA A 73 16.21 -13.94 8.70
C ALA A 73 15.92 -15.13 7.77
N LEU A 74 16.44 -15.10 6.54
CA LEU A 74 16.39 -16.18 5.54
C LEU A 74 17.67 -17.00 5.58
#